data_AF-A0A158PAF4-F1
#
_entry.id   AF-A0A158PAF4-F1
#
_cell.length_a   1.000
_cell.length_b   1.000
_cell.length_c   1.000
_cell.angle_alpha   90.00
_cell.angle_beta   90.00
_cell.angle_gamma   90.00
#
_symmetry.space_group_name_H-M   'P 1'
#
loop_
_entity.id
_entity.type
_entity.pdbx_description
1 polymer ?
#
loop_
_entity_poly.entity_id
_entity_poly.type
_entity_poly.pdbx_seq_one_letter_code
_entity_poly.pdbx_strand_id
1 'polypeptide(L)'
;MVGEQDNGGSVTTGTSSSACTGVLMPLGQLEGEADLSQPEQEQFPGPSTPTISSKDEVIIETSDGGLFLLSRCRLAAESLFFRALFHGTYMESTSSRVRLTCICSSDFRACLSLTAHIYSGTTPQYSVEAAMNLMVSASFLQMSLLMEELVKTIASHVHPSNRLAAYRKATMRSAVLARKLWNSIIKEFRLHISNSDYEKMTESEILAALIDEHLDIESRDEEPLINNWIARNPKNHERMLRLKSEALQRRGTDGRLNAVIRDRVPREVVLAIGPLANLTIPISWVAITNMHDRRCYVAATAFLNPSGMHHVVAMGGYNGYRRLQTAEILNIEKNHWFHLPFMSKQRSDAGAVVLAGRPTIIGGFDGRTIHNDIEMLDFASQSWFVLCSNLNMKLPRLF
;
A
#
# COMPACT_ATOMS: atom_id res chain seq x y z
N MET A 1 2.05 40.02 50.50
CA MET A 1 2.15 39.04 51.59
C MET A 1 2.67 37.75 50.99
N VAL A 2 3.98 37.52 51.19
CA VAL A 2 4.59 36.31 51.80
C VAL A 2 4.58 35.13 50.80
N GLY A 3 5.71 34.72 50.20
CA GLY A 3 6.93 34.18 50.84
C GLY A 3 6.66 32.72 51.21
N GLU A 4 7.48 31.69 51.03
CA GLU A 4 8.91 31.44 50.80
C GLU A 4 8.97 29.92 50.45
N GLN A 5 9.84 29.43 49.56
CA GLN A 5 11.15 28.79 49.85
C GLN A 5 11.06 27.61 50.86
N ASP A 6 11.77 26.48 50.75
CA ASP A 6 12.95 26.10 49.96
C ASP A 6 13.30 24.62 50.17
N ASN A 7 14.18 24.10 49.30
CA ASN A 7 15.24 23.09 49.52
C ASN A 7 14.84 21.62 49.84
N GLY A 8 15.54 20.60 49.37
CA GLY A 8 16.83 20.48 48.69
C GLY A 8 17.33 19.03 48.88
N GLY A 9 18.22 18.54 48.01
CA GLY A 9 18.87 17.23 48.23
C GLY A 9 19.48 16.59 47.00
N SER A 10 20.72 16.98 46.69
CA SER A 10 21.62 16.27 45.77
C SER A 10 22.13 14.97 46.37
N VAL A 11 22.34 13.94 45.55
CA VAL A 11 23.40 12.94 45.77
C VAL A 11 24.09 12.65 44.44
N THR A 12 25.40 12.92 44.44
CA THR A 12 26.40 12.55 43.45
C THR A 12 26.85 11.11 43.67
N THR A 13 27.10 10.35 42.60
CA THR A 13 28.17 9.33 42.59
C THR A 13 28.80 9.31 41.20
N GLY A 14 30.10 9.59 41.17
CA GLY A 14 30.97 9.22 40.06
C GLY A 14 31.92 8.12 40.56
N THR A 15 32.22 7.17 39.68
CA THR A 15 33.46 6.38 39.74
C THR A 15 33.90 6.04 38.32
N SER A 16 35.21 6.01 38.19
CA SER A 16 36.05 6.09 37.01
C SER A 16 36.55 4.74 36.47
N SER A 17 37.13 4.80 35.27
CA SER A 17 38.38 4.15 34.81
C SER A 17 38.33 2.84 33.99
N SER A 18 38.81 2.93 32.74
CA SER A 18 40.03 2.29 32.18
C SER A 18 39.92 2.29 30.64
N ALA A 19 40.62 3.14 29.88
CA ALA A 19 42.06 3.21 29.56
C ALA A 19 42.53 2.21 28.49
N CYS A 20 42.93 2.73 27.31
CA CYS A 20 44.22 2.48 26.64
C CYS A 20 44.27 3.33 25.34
N THR A 21 44.97 4.48 25.31
CA THR A 21 46.37 4.71 24.81
C THR A 21 46.59 4.25 23.38
N GLY A 22 47.16 5.00 22.44
CA GLY A 22 47.87 6.29 22.33
C GLY A 22 48.14 6.47 20.81
N VAL A 23 48.81 7.45 20.23
CA VAL A 23 49.76 8.48 20.64
C VAL A 23 49.69 9.54 19.52
N LEU A 24 49.66 10.81 19.91
CA LEU A 24 49.88 11.97 19.06
C LEU A 24 51.34 12.41 19.25
N MET A 25 52.01 12.88 18.18
CA MET A 25 53.21 13.72 18.24
C MET A 25 53.35 14.53 16.93
N PRO A 26 53.99 15.72 16.97
CA PRO A 26 53.30 16.96 16.63
C PRO A 26 53.92 17.76 15.48
N LEU A 27 53.15 18.74 14.98
CA LEU A 27 53.59 19.81 14.09
C LEU A 27 54.51 20.78 14.83
N GLY A 28 55.77 20.86 14.38
CA GLY A 28 56.73 21.87 14.76
C GLY A 28 56.63 23.10 13.85
N GLN A 29 56.67 24.27 14.47
CA GLN A 29 56.74 25.59 13.87
C GLN A 29 58.05 25.80 13.09
N LEU A 30 57.97 26.51 11.97
CA LEU A 30 59.10 27.21 11.36
C LEU A 30 58.64 28.64 11.02
N GLU A 31 59.16 29.62 11.76
CA GLU A 31 59.30 31.01 11.33
C GLU A 31 60.72 31.20 10.76
N GLY A 32 60.85 32.01 9.70
CA GLY A 32 62.14 32.42 9.15
C GLY A 32 62.05 33.03 7.74
N GLU A 33 61.98 34.37 7.72
CA GLU A 33 62.34 35.38 6.69
C GLU A 33 63.32 34.95 5.57
N ALA A 34 63.45 35.56 4.39
CA ALA A 34 62.84 36.65 3.63
C ALA A 34 63.28 36.46 2.15
N ASP A 35 62.60 37.10 1.19
CA ASP A 35 63.18 38.08 0.25
C ASP A 35 62.33 38.23 -1.04
N LEU A 36 62.21 39.48 -1.48
CA LEU A 36 61.42 39.98 -2.60
C LEU A 36 62.31 40.17 -3.82
N SER A 37 62.01 39.47 -4.92
CA SER A 37 62.38 39.91 -6.27
C SER A 37 61.42 39.34 -7.34
N GLN A 38 60.68 40.23 -8.02
CA GLN A 38 59.89 39.99 -9.23
C GLN A 38 60.80 39.81 -10.48
N PRO A 39 60.26 39.63 -11.71
CA PRO A 39 59.20 38.73 -12.21
C PRO A 39 59.69 37.96 -13.46
N GLU A 40 59.29 36.69 -13.67
CA GLU A 40 59.44 36.07 -14.99
C GLU A 40 58.13 35.42 -15.46
N GLN A 41 57.80 35.74 -16.71
CA GLN A 41 56.63 35.30 -17.46
C GLN A 41 56.74 33.80 -17.75
N GLU A 42 55.83 32.98 -17.22
CA GLU A 42 55.63 31.62 -17.73
C GLU A 42 54.32 31.51 -18.49
N GLN A 43 54.48 31.13 -19.75
CA GLN A 43 53.46 30.86 -20.75
C GLN A 43 52.52 29.73 -20.30
N PHE A 44 51.22 29.93 -20.55
CA PHE A 44 50.22 28.87 -20.50
C PHE A 44 50.59 27.71 -21.45
N PRO A 45 50.67 26.45 -20.99
CA PRO A 45 50.46 25.31 -21.87
C PRO A 45 48.96 25.08 -22.03
N GLY A 46 48.52 24.96 -23.29
CA GLY A 46 47.13 24.67 -23.67
C GLY A 46 46.63 23.29 -23.20
N PRO A 47 45.39 22.90 -23.57
CA PRO A 47 44.70 21.78 -22.97
C PRO A 47 45.40 20.46 -23.34
N SER A 48 46.16 19.93 -22.41
CA SER A 48 46.74 18.60 -22.52
C SER A 48 45.62 17.57 -22.34
N THR A 49 45.35 16.85 -23.42
CA THR A 49 44.55 15.63 -23.39
C THR A 49 45.28 14.60 -22.53
N PRO A 50 44.65 14.05 -21.48
CA PRO A 50 45.32 13.09 -20.62
C PRO A 50 45.64 11.81 -21.38
N THR A 51 46.91 11.42 -21.35
CA THR A 51 47.43 10.19 -21.97
C THR A 51 46.98 8.99 -21.11
N ILE A 52 46.12 8.14 -21.66
CA ILE A 52 45.48 7.00 -20.98
C ILE A 52 46.45 5.81 -20.97
N SER A 53 46.83 5.32 -19.78
CA SER A 53 47.83 4.25 -19.60
C SER A 53 47.35 3.06 -18.75
N SER A 54 46.05 2.76 -18.72
CA SER A 54 45.59 1.46 -18.23
C SER A 54 44.53 0.85 -19.15
N LYS A 55 44.70 -0.42 -19.51
CA LYS A 55 43.71 -1.19 -20.31
C LYS A 55 42.34 -1.29 -19.63
N ASP A 56 42.21 -0.89 -18.36
CA ASP A 56 40.95 -0.92 -17.62
C ASP A 56 40.21 0.43 -17.61
N GLU A 57 40.82 1.53 -18.04
CA GLU A 57 40.19 2.85 -18.08
C GLU A 57 39.41 3.09 -19.38
N VAL A 58 38.21 3.68 -19.24
CA VAL A 58 37.35 4.08 -20.34
C VAL A 58 36.79 5.48 -20.08
N ILE A 59 36.73 6.29 -21.14
CA ILE A 59 36.06 7.58 -21.13
C ILE A 59 34.62 7.40 -21.59
N ILE A 60 33.66 7.69 -20.71
CA ILE A 60 32.25 7.77 -21.07
C ILE A 60 31.92 9.22 -21.43
N GLU A 61 31.44 9.44 -22.64
CA GLU A 61 30.92 10.72 -23.10
C GLU A 61 29.38 10.71 -23.10
N THR A 62 28.75 11.64 -22.37
CA THR A 62 27.30 11.78 -22.30
C THR A 62 26.74 12.65 -23.43
N SER A 63 25.42 12.70 -23.58
CA SER A 63 24.73 13.38 -24.69
C SER A 63 24.96 14.89 -24.72
N ASP A 64 25.24 15.47 -23.55
CA ASP A 64 25.55 16.89 -23.33
C ASP A 64 27.06 17.19 -23.38
N GLY A 65 27.88 16.22 -23.79
CA GLY A 65 29.33 16.37 -23.95
C GLY A 65 30.14 16.22 -22.66
N GLY A 66 29.52 15.82 -21.55
CA GLY A 66 30.24 15.52 -20.32
C GLY A 66 31.13 14.28 -20.47
N LEU A 67 32.31 14.31 -19.85
CA LEU A 67 33.31 13.24 -19.92
C LEU A 67 33.56 12.66 -18.53
N PHE A 68 33.52 11.33 -18.43
CA PHE A 68 33.74 10.59 -17.19
C PHE A 68 34.84 9.53 -17.41
N LEU A 69 35.94 9.64 -16.69
CA LEU A 69 37.00 8.63 -16.67
C LEU A 69 36.69 7.59 -15.59
N LEU A 70 36.44 6.35 -16.00
CA LEU A 70 35.98 5.27 -15.12
C LEU A 70 36.67 3.94 -15.45
N SER A 71 36.61 2.99 -14.52
CA SER A 71 37.08 1.61 -14.74
C SER A 71 36.01 0.77 -15.44
N ARG A 72 36.41 0.02 -16.47
CA ARG A 72 35.58 -0.96 -17.20
C ARG A 72 35.05 -2.02 -16.25
N CYS A 73 35.91 -2.57 -15.39
CA CYS A 73 35.52 -3.59 -14.42
C CYS A 73 34.43 -3.10 -13.46
N ARG A 74 34.56 -1.88 -12.93
CA ARG A 74 33.55 -1.30 -12.04
C ARG A 74 32.21 -1.11 -12.75
N LEU A 75 32.22 -0.51 -13.94
CA LEU A 75 31.01 -0.30 -14.73
C LEU A 75 30.33 -1.62 -15.12
N ALA A 76 31.11 -2.63 -15.52
CA ALA A 76 30.59 -3.96 -15.85
C ALA A 76 30.00 -4.71 -14.63
N ALA A 77 30.50 -4.44 -13.42
CA ALA A 77 29.94 -4.99 -12.19
C ALA A 77 28.60 -4.34 -11.83
N GLU A 78 28.47 -3.02 -12.06
CA GLU A 78 27.29 -2.23 -11.67
C GLU A 78 26.17 -2.23 -12.73
N SER A 79 26.47 -2.55 -14.00
CA SER A 79 25.55 -2.41 -15.14
C SER A 79 25.70 -3.56 -16.13
N LEU A 80 24.59 -4.23 -16.42
CA LEU A 80 24.56 -5.29 -17.45
C LEU A 80 24.83 -4.75 -18.85
N PHE A 81 24.44 -3.49 -19.12
CA PHE A 81 24.73 -2.81 -20.37
C PHE A 81 26.24 -2.71 -20.60
N PHE A 82 26.98 -2.18 -19.62
CA PHE A 82 28.44 -2.08 -19.72
C PHE A 82 29.14 -3.43 -19.69
N ARG A 83 28.60 -4.40 -18.95
CA ARG A 83 29.11 -5.77 -18.98
C ARG A 83 29.04 -6.37 -20.39
N ALA A 84 27.92 -6.20 -21.07
CA ALA A 84 27.77 -6.64 -22.46
C ALA A 84 28.64 -5.83 -23.42
N LEU A 85 28.79 -4.52 -23.20
CA LEU A 85 29.59 -3.65 -24.05
C LEU A 85 31.08 -3.99 -23.99
N PHE A 86 31.64 -4.21 -22.79
CA PHE A 86 33.07 -4.41 -22.60
C PHE A 86 33.51 -5.88 -22.79
N HIS A 87 32.63 -6.84 -22.48
CA HIS A 87 32.94 -8.27 -22.64
C HIS A 87 32.32 -8.89 -23.90
N GLY A 88 31.59 -8.11 -24.70
CA GLY A 88 31.05 -8.54 -25.98
C GLY A 88 32.10 -8.50 -27.10
N THR A 89 31.68 -8.91 -28.31
CA THR A 89 32.51 -8.89 -29.52
C THR A 89 32.37 -7.59 -30.33
N TYR A 90 31.85 -6.52 -29.71
CA TYR A 90 31.59 -5.24 -30.37
C TYR A 90 32.87 -4.40 -30.52
N MET A 91 32.91 -3.49 -31.49
CA MET A 91 34.05 -2.57 -31.70
C MET A 91 34.35 -1.71 -30.47
N GLU A 92 33.30 -1.39 -29.72
CA GLU A 92 33.35 -0.60 -28.49
C GLU A 92 34.05 -1.33 -27.33
N SER A 93 34.21 -2.66 -27.40
CA SER A 93 34.89 -3.45 -26.36
C SER A 93 36.37 -3.05 -26.21
N THR A 94 37.02 -2.66 -27.30
CA THR A 94 38.42 -2.23 -27.34
C THR A 94 38.59 -0.71 -27.39
N SER A 95 37.49 0.04 -27.51
CA SER A 95 37.53 1.49 -27.59
C SER A 95 37.89 2.11 -26.24
N SER A 96 38.78 3.11 -26.24
CA SER A 96 39.09 3.93 -25.07
C SER A 96 37.98 4.94 -24.74
N ARG A 97 37.05 5.18 -25.65
CA ARG A 97 35.93 6.12 -25.49
C ARG A 97 34.61 5.52 -25.95
N VAL A 98 33.59 5.64 -25.10
CA VAL A 98 32.21 5.21 -25.37
C VAL A 98 31.29 6.41 -25.26
N ARG A 99 30.42 6.61 -26.25
CA ARG A 99 29.46 7.72 -26.27
C ARG A 99 28.04 7.23 -25.97
N LEU A 100 27.41 7.82 -24.96
CA LEU A 100 26.00 7.63 -24.60
C LEU A 100 25.17 8.78 -25.18
N THR A 101 24.39 8.50 -26.23
CA THR A 101 23.62 9.54 -26.95
C THR A 101 22.33 9.95 -26.25
N CYS A 102 21.83 9.17 -25.30
CA CYS A 102 20.51 9.37 -24.69
C CYS A 102 20.53 9.68 -23.19
N ILE A 103 21.70 9.86 -22.59
CA ILE A 103 21.87 10.12 -21.15
C ILE A 103 22.74 11.37 -20.96
N CYS A 104 22.24 12.34 -20.19
CA CYS A 104 22.98 13.54 -19.83
C CYS A 104 23.92 13.31 -18.62
N SER A 105 24.82 14.26 -18.39
CA SER A 105 25.83 14.20 -17.33
C SER A 105 25.23 14.08 -15.93
N SER A 106 24.13 14.81 -15.66
CA SER A 106 23.48 14.81 -14.35
C SER A 106 22.91 13.44 -14.01
N ASP A 107 22.19 12.82 -14.95
CA ASP A 107 21.54 11.54 -14.75
C ASP A 107 22.57 10.41 -14.65
N PHE A 108 23.61 10.46 -15.48
CA PHE A 108 24.68 9.47 -15.43
C PHE A 108 25.39 9.51 -14.07
N ARG A 109 25.75 10.71 -13.59
CA ARG A 109 26.36 10.90 -12.26
C ARG A 109 25.43 10.44 -11.14
N ALA A 110 24.14 10.74 -11.24
CA ALA A 110 23.14 10.30 -10.25
C ALA A 110 23.03 8.77 -10.21
N CYS A 111 22.98 8.08 -11.35
CA CYS A 111 22.96 6.62 -11.41
C CYS A 111 24.15 5.99 -10.67
N LEU A 112 25.36 6.46 -10.95
CA LEU A 112 26.58 5.93 -10.33
C LEU A 112 26.64 6.25 -8.83
N SER A 113 26.32 7.49 -8.45
CA SER A 113 26.31 7.91 -7.05
C SER A 113 25.32 7.10 -6.23
N LEU A 114 24.07 6.98 -6.68
CA LEU A 114 23.03 6.24 -5.95
C LEU A 114 23.36 4.74 -5.85
N THR A 115 23.92 4.17 -6.90
CA THR A 115 24.36 2.76 -6.87
C THR A 115 25.46 2.56 -5.84
N ALA A 116 26.44 3.46 -5.74
CA ALA A 116 27.46 3.42 -4.70
C ALA A 116 26.85 3.52 -3.29
N HIS A 117 25.88 4.42 -3.08
CA HIS A 117 25.17 4.54 -1.79
C HIS A 117 24.42 3.25 -1.41
N ILE A 118 23.80 2.58 -2.39
CA ILE A 118 23.13 1.29 -2.19
C ILE A 118 24.14 0.23 -1.73
N TYR A 119 25.32 0.16 -2.36
CA TYR A 119 26.38 -0.77 -1.96
C TYR A 119 26.96 -0.46 -0.58
N SER A 120 27.05 0.82 -0.19
CA SER A 120 27.51 1.22 1.15
C SER A 120 26.43 1.10 2.23
N GLY A 121 25.21 0.66 1.90
CA GLY A 121 24.11 0.52 2.84
C GLY A 121 23.52 1.85 3.32
N THR A 122 23.84 2.96 2.65
CA THR A 122 23.34 4.29 2.98
C THR A 122 22.09 4.58 2.16
N THR A 123 21.02 5.10 2.79
CA THR A 123 19.80 5.49 2.08
C THR A 123 20.00 6.85 1.40
N PRO A 124 20.01 6.93 0.06
CA PRO A 124 20.15 8.21 -0.59
C PRO A 124 18.84 9.00 -0.53
N GLN A 125 18.94 10.30 -0.28
CA GLN A 125 17.79 11.20 -0.35
C GLN A 125 17.64 11.76 -1.75
N TYR A 126 16.53 11.48 -2.40
CA TYR A 126 16.19 12.03 -3.71
C TYR A 126 14.68 12.26 -3.79
N SER A 127 14.26 13.24 -4.61
CA SER A 127 12.84 13.51 -4.82
C SER A 127 12.19 12.41 -5.67
N VAL A 128 10.88 12.20 -5.51
CA VAL A 128 10.13 11.24 -6.34
C VAL A 128 10.21 11.61 -7.82
N GLU A 129 10.24 12.91 -8.15
CA GLU A 129 10.41 13.37 -9.52
C GLU A 129 11.79 13.00 -10.10
N ALA A 130 12.86 13.23 -9.32
CA ALA A 130 14.20 12.80 -9.71
C ALA A 130 14.26 11.28 -9.89
N ALA A 131 13.63 10.51 -8.99
CA ALA A 131 13.53 9.07 -9.09
C ALA A 131 12.88 8.64 -10.42
N MET A 132 11.74 9.26 -10.75
CA MET A 132 10.96 8.97 -11.95
C MET A 132 11.73 9.25 -13.23
N ASN A 133 12.49 10.35 -13.27
CA ASN A 133 13.33 10.69 -14.41
C ASN A 133 14.53 9.75 -14.52
N LEU A 134 15.16 9.42 -13.39
CA LEU A 134 16.33 8.54 -13.36
C LEU A 134 16.02 7.10 -13.77
N MET A 135 14.78 6.62 -13.58
CA MET A 135 14.37 5.29 -14.06
C MET A 135 14.64 5.09 -15.56
N VAL A 136 14.55 6.14 -16.37
CA VAL A 136 14.83 6.05 -17.82
C VAL A 136 16.28 5.66 -18.05
N SER A 137 17.20 6.37 -17.38
CA SER A 137 18.65 6.15 -17.46
C SER A 137 19.07 4.83 -16.81
N ALA A 138 18.53 4.49 -15.64
CA ALA A 138 18.81 3.23 -14.95
C ALA A 138 18.30 2.00 -15.73
N SER A 139 17.13 2.11 -16.37
CA SER A 139 16.59 1.08 -17.26
C SER A 139 17.45 0.92 -18.51
N PHE A 140 17.89 2.02 -19.15
CA PHE A 140 18.78 1.96 -20.31
C PHE A 140 20.11 1.30 -19.96
N LEU A 141 20.73 1.70 -18.86
CA LEU A 141 21.99 1.13 -18.35
C LEU A 141 21.81 -0.26 -17.73
N GLN A 142 20.60 -0.80 -17.66
CA GLN A 142 20.32 -2.12 -17.07
C GLN A 142 20.91 -2.27 -15.65
N MET A 143 20.71 -1.25 -14.80
CA MET A 143 21.15 -1.24 -13.40
C MET A 143 20.03 -1.78 -12.51
N SER A 144 20.01 -3.09 -12.26
CA SER A 144 18.90 -3.77 -11.57
C SER A 144 18.71 -3.32 -10.12
N LEU A 145 19.78 -3.26 -9.32
CA LEU A 145 19.73 -2.84 -7.92
C LEU A 145 19.22 -1.40 -7.77
N LEU A 146 19.68 -0.51 -8.64
CA LEU A 146 19.20 0.87 -8.67
C LEU A 146 17.71 0.92 -9.05
N MET A 147 17.29 0.16 -10.06
CA MET A 147 15.88 0.09 -10.45
C MET A 147 14.99 -0.41 -9.31
N GLU A 148 15.41 -1.42 -8.54
CA GLU A 148 14.65 -1.93 -7.39
C GLU A 148 14.46 -0.85 -6.31
N GLU A 149 15.51 -0.11 -5.98
CA GLU A 149 15.44 0.97 -4.99
C GLU A 149 14.59 2.14 -5.49
N LEU A 150 14.72 2.54 -6.76
CA LEU A 150 13.87 3.57 -7.36
C LEU A 150 12.39 3.17 -7.30
N VAL A 151 12.06 1.94 -7.67
CA VAL A 151 10.69 1.41 -7.62
C VAL A 151 10.14 1.43 -6.18
N LYS A 152 10.96 1.05 -5.20
CA LYS A 152 10.58 1.07 -3.79
C LYS A 152 10.28 2.48 -3.29
N THR A 153 11.16 3.44 -3.60
CA THR A 153 11.01 4.83 -3.17
C THR A 153 9.79 5.49 -3.81
N ILE A 154 9.61 5.31 -5.12
CA ILE A 154 8.45 5.86 -5.84
C ILE A 154 7.15 5.27 -5.28
N ALA A 155 7.07 3.95 -5.11
CA ALA A 155 5.84 3.31 -4.62
C ALA A 155 5.46 3.75 -3.19
N SER A 156 6.45 4.10 -2.36
CA SER A 156 6.22 4.44 -0.94
C SER A 156 5.92 5.92 -0.71
N HIS A 157 6.45 6.82 -1.55
CA HIS A 157 6.42 8.26 -1.30
C HIS A 157 5.66 9.07 -2.37
N VAL A 158 5.09 8.43 -3.38
CA VAL A 158 4.31 9.14 -4.42
C VAL A 158 3.02 9.73 -3.84
N HIS A 159 2.87 11.05 -4.01
CA HIS A 159 1.65 11.75 -3.61
C HIS A 159 0.45 11.29 -4.46
N PRO A 160 -0.76 11.13 -3.88
CA PRO A 160 -1.96 10.68 -4.60
C PRO A 160 -2.22 11.40 -5.93
N SER A 161 -2.12 12.73 -5.96
CA SER A 161 -2.34 13.54 -7.18
C SER A 161 -1.37 13.22 -8.33
N ASN A 162 -0.18 12.70 -8.02
CA ASN A 162 0.87 12.40 -8.99
C ASN A 162 0.91 10.91 -9.37
N ARG A 163 0.12 10.04 -8.72
CA ARG A 163 0.14 8.59 -8.96
C ARG A 163 -0.22 8.22 -10.39
N LEU A 164 -1.20 8.89 -11.00
CA LEU A 164 -1.60 8.62 -12.39
C LEU A 164 -0.48 8.96 -13.38
N ALA A 165 0.19 10.10 -13.18
CA ALA A 165 1.34 10.49 -14.00
C ALA A 165 2.52 9.53 -13.81
N ALA A 166 2.79 9.12 -12.57
CA ALA A 166 3.82 8.14 -12.25
C ALA A 166 3.50 6.77 -12.89
N TYR A 167 2.24 6.33 -12.84
CA TYR A 167 1.78 5.09 -13.46
C TYR A 167 2.08 5.09 -14.97
N ARG A 168 1.67 6.15 -15.69
CA ARG A 168 1.91 6.29 -17.15
C ARG A 168 3.38 6.29 -17.53
N LYS A 169 4.25 6.90 -16.72
CA LYS A 169 5.70 6.82 -16.93
C LYS A 169 6.25 5.43 -16.63
N ALA A 170 5.69 4.74 -15.62
CA ALA A 170 6.14 3.41 -15.21
C ALA A 170 5.74 2.29 -16.20
N THR A 171 4.61 2.39 -16.90
CA THR A 171 4.11 1.34 -17.82
C THR A 171 5.15 0.91 -18.87
N MET A 172 5.97 1.85 -19.35
CA MET A 172 6.99 1.60 -20.37
C MET A 172 8.30 1.00 -19.83
N ARG A 173 8.57 1.14 -18.53
CA ARG A 173 9.91 0.90 -17.96
C ARG A 173 9.91 -0.15 -16.85
N SER A 174 8.82 -0.25 -16.09
CA SER A 174 8.68 -1.18 -14.98
C SER A 174 7.21 -1.60 -14.81
N ALA A 175 6.89 -2.77 -15.34
CA ALA A 175 5.57 -3.38 -15.16
C ALA A 175 5.25 -3.64 -13.67
N VAL A 176 6.28 -3.89 -12.85
CA VAL A 176 6.14 -4.08 -11.40
C VAL A 176 5.69 -2.79 -10.71
N LEU A 177 6.34 -1.67 -11.02
CA LEU A 177 5.95 -0.37 -10.48
C LEU A 177 4.57 0.06 -10.98
N ALA A 178 4.30 -0.10 -12.28
CA ALA A 178 3.01 0.22 -12.86
C ALA A 178 1.87 -0.52 -12.14
N ARG A 179 2.04 -1.82 -11.85
CA ARG A 179 1.06 -2.61 -11.08
C ARG A 179 0.90 -2.12 -9.64
N LYS A 180 2.00 -1.83 -8.94
CA LYS A 180 1.94 -1.29 -7.57
C LYS A 180 1.20 0.05 -7.51
N LEU A 181 1.49 0.94 -8.46
CA LEU A 181 0.84 2.24 -8.58
C LEU A 181 -0.64 2.09 -8.95
N TRP A 182 -0.96 1.22 -9.91
CA TRP A 182 -2.35 0.94 -10.30
C TRP A 182 -3.16 0.42 -9.11
N ASN A 183 -2.64 -0.59 -8.41
CA ASN A 183 -3.29 -1.13 -7.22
C ASN A 183 -3.51 -0.04 -6.16
N SER A 184 -2.58 0.89 -5.99
CA SER A 184 -2.74 2.05 -5.08
C SER A 184 -3.81 3.03 -5.56
N ILE A 185 -3.89 3.32 -6.86
CA ILE A 185 -4.93 4.17 -7.46
C ILE A 185 -6.31 3.54 -7.26
N ILE A 186 -6.46 2.25 -7.57
CA ILE A 186 -7.70 1.52 -7.33
C ILE A 186 -8.01 1.51 -5.83
N LYS A 187 -7.02 1.21 -4.98
CA LYS A 187 -7.10 1.24 -3.50
C LYS A 187 -7.46 2.58 -2.87
N GLU A 188 -7.33 3.69 -3.55
CA GLU A 188 -7.68 5.00 -2.99
C GLU A 188 -8.46 5.84 -4.01
N PHE A 189 -9.29 5.16 -4.82
CA PHE A 189 -9.97 5.78 -5.95
C PHE A 189 -10.90 6.93 -5.54
N ARG A 190 -11.47 6.89 -4.32
CA ARG A 190 -12.26 7.99 -3.77
C ARG A 190 -11.50 9.31 -3.72
N LEU A 191 -10.20 9.30 -3.37
CA LEU A 191 -9.38 10.52 -3.37
C LEU A 191 -9.23 11.09 -4.78
N HIS A 192 -9.14 10.21 -5.79
CA HIS A 192 -9.08 10.63 -7.19
C HIS A 192 -10.41 11.21 -7.69
N ILE A 193 -11.55 10.75 -7.15
CA ILE A 193 -12.86 11.35 -7.40
C ILE A 193 -12.92 12.76 -6.79
N SER A 194 -12.55 12.91 -5.53
CA SER A 194 -12.56 14.21 -4.84
C SER A 194 -11.65 15.25 -5.51
N ASN A 195 -10.52 14.81 -6.07
CA ASN A 195 -9.58 15.68 -6.76
C ASN A 195 -9.87 15.87 -8.26
N SER A 196 -10.95 15.29 -8.80
CA SER A 196 -11.26 15.28 -10.24
C SER A 196 -10.12 14.72 -11.12
N ASP A 197 -9.19 13.94 -10.56
CA ASP A 197 -8.06 13.39 -11.31
C ASP A 197 -8.48 12.27 -12.28
N TYR A 198 -9.58 11.57 -11.97
CA TYR A 198 -10.17 10.56 -12.85
C TYR A 198 -10.62 11.13 -14.20
N GLU A 199 -10.97 12.43 -14.26
CA GLU A 199 -11.36 13.11 -15.50
C GLU A 199 -10.24 13.11 -16.55
N LYS A 200 -8.98 13.04 -16.09
CA LYS A 200 -7.77 13.01 -16.93
C LYS A 200 -7.41 11.62 -17.42
N MET A 201 -8.10 10.57 -16.95
CA MET A 201 -7.86 9.18 -17.38
C MET A 201 -8.31 8.98 -18.82
N THR A 202 -7.56 8.16 -19.56
CA THR A 202 -7.94 7.71 -20.89
C THR A 202 -9.11 6.72 -20.80
N GLU A 203 -9.79 6.49 -21.93
CA GLU A 203 -10.89 5.52 -22.00
C GLU A 203 -10.45 4.13 -21.51
N SER A 204 -9.30 3.63 -21.95
CA SER A 204 -8.79 2.33 -21.51
C SER A 204 -8.49 2.26 -20.01
N GLU A 205 -7.97 3.35 -19.42
CA GLU A 205 -7.66 3.41 -17.99
C GLU A 205 -8.94 3.41 -17.14
N ILE A 206 -9.91 4.27 -17.46
CA ILE A 206 -11.15 4.33 -16.66
C ILE A 206 -11.96 3.03 -16.80
N LEU A 207 -11.92 2.39 -17.98
CA LEU A 207 -12.53 1.08 -18.18
C LEU A 207 -11.84 -0.02 -17.36
N ALA A 208 -10.51 -0.04 -17.35
CA ALA A 208 -9.77 -0.98 -16.51
C ALA A 208 -10.10 -0.78 -15.03
N ALA A 209 -10.29 0.47 -14.58
CA ALA A 209 -10.67 0.76 -13.20
C ALA A 209 -12.08 0.25 -12.88
N LEU A 210 -13.07 0.48 -13.76
CA LEU A 210 -14.46 0.03 -13.56
C LEU A 210 -14.63 -1.49 -13.56
N ILE A 211 -13.75 -2.22 -14.25
CA ILE A 211 -13.75 -3.70 -14.30
C ILE A 211 -13.03 -4.30 -13.08
N ASP A 212 -12.21 -3.52 -12.37
CA ASP A 212 -11.43 -3.98 -11.24
C ASP A 212 -12.32 -4.33 -10.04
N GLU A 213 -12.15 -5.53 -9.48
CA GLU A 213 -12.96 -6.04 -8.36
C GLU A 213 -12.65 -5.34 -7.03
N HIS A 214 -11.52 -4.64 -6.93
CA HIS A 214 -11.06 -3.94 -5.74
C HIS A 214 -11.36 -2.43 -5.75
N LEU A 215 -12.10 -1.94 -6.75
CA LEU A 215 -12.43 -0.52 -6.92
C LEU A 215 -13.14 0.09 -5.70
N ASP A 216 -12.64 1.25 -5.22
CA ASP A 216 -13.18 1.96 -4.04
C ASP A 216 -14.41 2.83 -4.31
N ILE A 217 -15.50 2.32 -4.89
CA ILE A 217 -16.66 3.19 -5.13
C ILE A 217 -17.96 2.56 -4.66
N GLU A 218 -18.84 3.40 -4.14
CA GLU A 218 -20.21 3.01 -3.82
C GLU A 218 -20.99 2.84 -5.12
N SER A 219 -21.96 1.91 -5.14
CA SER A 219 -22.82 1.68 -6.30
C SER A 219 -23.62 2.92 -6.71
N ARG A 220 -23.84 3.86 -5.79
CA ARG A 220 -24.54 5.13 -6.05
C ARG A 220 -23.66 6.17 -6.75
N ASP A 221 -22.34 6.10 -6.58
CA ASP A 221 -21.38 7.08 -7.10
C ASP A 221 -20.86 6.69 -8.49
N GLU A 222 -20.99 5.42 -8.88
CA GLU A 222 -20.51 4.90 -10.16
C GLU A 222 -21.19 5.56 -11.38
N GLU A 223 -22.50 5.74 -11.34
CA GLU A 223 -23.26 6.34 -12.44
C GLU A 223 -22.97 7.85 -12.60
N PRO A 224 -22.99 8.68 -11.54
CA PRO A 224 -22.49 10.06 -11.61
C PRO A 224 -21.06 10.16 -12.13
N LEU A 225 -20.18 9.27 -11.70
CA LEU A 225 -18.78 9.25 -12.13
C LEU A 225 -18.64 9.02 -13.64
N ILE A 226 -19.34 8.02 -14.18
CA ILE A 226 -19.33 7.72 -15.62
C ILE A 226 -19.90 8.91 -16.41
N ASN A 227 -21.02 9.48 -15.95
CA ASN A 227 -21.65 10.62 -16.62
C ASN A 227 -20.74 11.86 -16.65
N ASN A 228 -20.08 12.18 -15.53
CA ASN A 228 -19.16 13.30 -15.43
C ASN A 228 -17.92 13.10 -16.32
N TRP A 229 -17.35 11.89 -16.33
CA TRP A 229 -16.20 11.58 -17.19
C TRP A 229 -16.56 11.71 -18.68
N ILE A 230 -17.73 11.20 -19.10
CA ILE A 230 -18.26 11.34 -20.47
C ILE A 230 -18.40 12.82 -20.84
N ALA A 231 -19.03 13.62 -19.97
CA ALA A 231 -19.25 15.04 -20.22
C ALA A 231 -17.93 15.81 -20.41
N ARG A 232 -16.86 15.40 -19.72
CA ARG A 232 -15.53 16.01 -19.83
C ARG A 232 -14.71 15.51 -21.03
N ASN A 233 -15.03 14.33 -21.57
CA ASN A 233 -14.27 13.67 -22.62
C ASN A 233 -15.11 13.46 -23.91
N PRO A 234 -15.53 14.53 -24.60
CA PRO A 234 -16.51 14.48 -25.68
C PRO A 234 -16.05 13.78 -26.98
N LYS A 235 -14.85 13.21 -27.01
CA LYS A 235 -14.33 12.46 -28.16
C LYS A 235 -14.26 10.93 -27.90
N ASN A 236 -14.34 10.48 -26.65
CA ASN A 236 -14.07 9.10 -26.23
C ASN A 236 -15.35 8.38 -25.77
N HIS A 237 -16.30 8.19 -26.68
CA HIS A 237 -17.67 7.88 -26.30
C HIS A 237 -18.13 6.45 -26.54
N GLU A 238 -17.71 5.76 -27.61
CA GLU A 238 -18.39 4.51 -27.98
C GLU A 238 -18.23 3.40 -26.93
N ARG A 239 -17.03 3.17 -26.38
CA ARG A 239 -16.87 2.09 -25.38
C ARG A 239 -17.37 2.53 -24.01
N MET A 240 -17.27 3.81 -23.69
CA MET A 240 -17.84 4.33 -22.44
C MET A 240 -19.37 4.39 -22.44
N LEU A 241 -20.00 4.67 -23.57
CA LEU A 241 -21.46 4.58 -23.74
C LEU A 241 -21.92 3.12 -23.72
N ARG A 242 -21.15 2.19 -24.31
CA ARG A 242 -21.38 0.75 -24.14
C ARG A 242 -21.25 0.35 -22.68
N LEU A 243 -20.21 0.76 -21.98
CA LEU A 243 -20.10 0.47 -20.55
C LEU A 243 -21.12 1.19 -19.70
N LYS A 244 -21.61 2.37 -20.08
CA LYS A 244 -22.77 3.00 -19.45
C LYS A 244 -24.01 2.15 -19.67
N SER A 245 -24.22 1.59 -20.86
CA SER A 245 -25.34 0.68 -21.13
C SER A 245 -25.21 -0.66 -20.39
N GLU A 246 -24.00 -1.21 -20.28
CA GLU A 246 -23.69 -2.40 -19.47
C GLU A 246 -23.80 -2.10 -17.98
N ALA A 247 -23.41 -0.91 -17.52
CA ALA A 247 -23.54 -0.42 -16.14
C ALA A 247 -24.99 -0.15 -15.76
N LEU A 248 -25.80 0.39 -16.67
CA LEU A 248 -27.24 0.57 -16.49
C LEU A 248 -27.96 -0.78 -16.48
N GLN A 249 -27.48 -1.79 -17.23
CA GLN A 249 -27.93 -3.18 -17.09
C GLN A 249 -27.54 -3.80 -15.72
N ARG A 250 -26.65 -3.18 -14.94
CA ARG A 250 -26.36 -3.57 -13.54
C ARG A 250 -27.48 -3.19 -12.56
N ARG A 251 -28.48 -2.40 -12.99
CA ARG A 251 -29.69 -2.06 -12.21
C ARG A 251 -30.94 -2.69 -12.80
N GLY A 252 -30.92 -4.00 -13.04
CA GLY A 252 -32.09 -4.73 -13.49
C GLY A 252 -31.84 -6.21 -13.52
N THR A 253 -32.53 -6.94 -12.67
CA THR A 253 -32.66 -8.39 -12.73
C THR A 253 -32.96 -8.86 -14.16
N ASP A 254 -32.05 -9.61 -14.80
CA ASP A 254 -32.47 -10.77 -15.60
C ASP A 254 -31.32 -11.77 -15.87
N GLY A 255 -31.60 -13.05 -15.62
CA GLY A 255 -30.67 -14.17 -15.71
C GLY A 255 -30.41 -14.66 -17.14
N ARG A 256 -30.14 -13.77 -18.10
CA ARG A 256 -29.97 -14.17 -19.52
C ARG A 256 -28.78 -13.59 -20.28
N LEU A 257 -27.78 -13.01 -19.61
CA LEU A 257 -26.51 -12.66 -20.25
C LEU A 257 -25.34 -13.23 -19.44
N ASN A 258 -24.68 -14.24 -20.00
CA ASN A 258 -23.48 -14.92 -19.49
C ASN A 258 -22.23 -14.00 -19.51
N ALA A 259 -22.29 -12.80 -18.93
CA ALA A 259 -21.12 -11.94 -18.81
C ALA A 259 -21.15 -11.07 -17.54
N VAL A 260 -20.54 -11.61 -16.48
CA VAL A 260 -19.77 -10.91 -15.46
C VAL A 260 -20.53 -9.93 -14.55
N ILE A 261 -21.43 -10.47 -13.73
CA ILE A 261 -21.58 -9.96 -12.36
C ILE A 261 -20.34 -10.47 -11.61
N ARG A 262 -19.39 -9.60 -11.29
CA ARG A 262 -18.41 -9.87 -10.23
C ARG A 262 -18.86 -9.09 -9.00
N ASP A 263 -19.12 -9.79 -7.90
CA ASP A 263 -19.31 -9.15 -6.61
C ASP A 263 -18.02 -8.34 -6.31
N ARG A 264 -18.14 -7.02 -6.08
CA ARG A 264 -16.99 -6.23 -5.63
C ARG A 264 -16.51 -6.80 -4.31
N VAL A 265 -15.19 -6.96 -4.17
CA VAL A 265 -14.62 -7.42 -2.91
C VAL A 265 -14.79 -6.27 -1.91
N PRO A 266 -15.59 -6.44 -0.83
CA PRO A 266 -15.71 -5.41 0.19
C PRO A 266 -14.33 -5.14 0.78
N ARG A 267 -13.91 -3.88 0.77
CA ARG A 267 -12.62 -3.45 1.31
C ARG A 267 -12.50 -3.60 2.80
N GLU A 268 -13.62 -3.35 3.46
CA GLU A 268 -13.76 -3.41 4.90
C GLU A 268 -15.08 -4.13 5.16
N VAL A 269 -14.99 -5.28 5.84
CA VAL A 269 -16.17 -5.98 6.36
C VAL A 269 -16.34 -5.49 7.79
N VAL A 270 -17.33 -4.63 8.02
CA VAL A 270 -17.63 -4.14 9.36
C VAL A 270 -18.28 -5.27 10.15
N LEU A 271 -17.53 -5.83 11.09
CA LEU A 271 -18.07 -6.74 12.10
C LEU A 271 -18.25 -5.95 13.40
N ALA A 272 -19.43 -5.35 13.58
CA ALA A 272 -19.77 -4.65 14.81
C ALA A 272 -20.07 -5.68 15.92
N ILE A 273 -19.11 -5.87 16.83
CA ILE A 273 -19.34 -6.57 18.10
C ILE A 273 -19.42 -5.50 19.18
N GLY A 274 -20.50 -5.52 19.98
CA GLY A 274 -20.84 -4.52 21.00
C GLY A 274 -19.79 -4.31 22.10
N PRO A 275 -20.01 -3.35 23.01
CA PRO A 275 -19.00 -2.45 23.55
C PRO A 275 -18.00 -3.13 24.48
N LEU A 276 -16.71 -2.92 24.23
CA LEU A 276 -15.63 -3.20 25.19
C LEU A 276 -15.00 -1.87 25.60
N ALA A 277 -15.34 -1.43 26.80
CA ALA A 277 -14.71 -0.29 27.44
C ALA A 277 -13.26 -0.61 27.83
N ASN A 278 -12.38 0.38 27.68
CA ASN A 278 -10.99 0.42 28.15
C ASN A 278 -10.04 -0.66 27.61
N LEU A 279 -9.43 -0.40 26.45
CA LEU A 279 -8.13 -1.00 26.12
C LEU A 279 -7.15 0.07 25.62
N THR A 280 -6.01 0.16 26.31
CA THR A 280 -4.75 0.80 25.90
C THR A 280 -3.97 -0.02 24.86
N ILE A 281 -4.60 -1.07 24.30
CA ILE A 281 -4.00 -1.97 23.31
C ILE A 281 -4.37 -1.46 21.91
N PRO A 282 -3.41 -1.29 20.98
CA PRO A 282 -3.73 -0.90 19.61
C PRO A 282 -4.66 -1.94 18.98
N ILE A 283 -5.84 -1.48 18.57
CA ILE A 283 -6.84 -2.29 17.88
C ILE A 283 -6.25 -2.65 16.52
N SER A 284 -5.93 -3.92 16.32
CA SER A 284 -5.46 -4.45 15.04
C SER A 284 -6.43 -5.52 14.55
N TRP A 285 -6.68 -5.50 13.25
CA TRP A 285 -7.56 -6.44 12.59
C TRP A 285 -6.92 -7.83 12.54
N VAL A 286 -7.67 -8.85 12.95
CA VAL A 286 -7.23 -10.25 12.90
C VAL A 286 -8.20 -11.05 12.05
N ALA A 287 -7.68 -11.69 11.00
CA ALA A 287 -8.47 -12.62 10.20
C ALA A 287 -8.75 -13.90 11.01
N ILE A 288 -10.03 -14.24 11.13
CA ILE A 288 -10.50 -15.49 11.75
C ILE A 288 -11.00 -16.46 10.67
N THR A 289 -11.21 -17.72 11.05
CA THR A 289 -11.73 -18.73 10.12
C THR A 289 -13.14 -18.41 9.64
N ASN A 290 -13.48 -18.96 8.47
CA ASN A 290 -14.80 -18.78 7.86
C ASN A 290 -15.88 -19.53 8.66
N MET A 291 -17.06 -18.91 8.77
CA MET A 291 -18.28 -19.63 9.14
C MET A 291 -18.63 -20.69 8.09
N HIS A 292 -19.39 -21.70 8.49
CA HIS A 292 -19.86 -22.77 7.61
C HIS A 292 -20.93 -22.27 6.65
N ASP A 293 -21.86 -21.47 7.15
CA ASP A 293 -22.83 -20.76 6.32
C ASP A 293 -22.37 -19.31 6.11
N ARG A 294 -22.41 -18.83 4.85
CA ARG A 294 -22.28 -17.40 4.56
C ARG A 294 -23.52 -16.65 5.05
N ARG A 295 -23.34 -15.49 5.70
CA ARG A 295 -24.45 -14.75 6.34
C ARG A 295 -24.32 -13.25 6.11
N CYS A 296 -25.40 -12.60 5.70
CA CYS A 296 -25.64 -11.16 5.91
C CYS A 296 -26.90 -10.96 6.79
N TYR A 297 -27.07 -9.78 7.37
CA TYR A 297 -28.17 -9.49 8.32
C TYR A 297 -28.22 -10.49 9.50
N VAL A 298 -27.04 -10.97 9.92
CA VAL A 298 -26.86 -11.95 10.99
C VAL A 298 -27.00 -11.29 12.36
N ALA A 299 -27.61 -11.98 13.31
CA ALA A 299 -27.64 -11.53 14.69
C ALA A 299 -26.44 -12.16 15.43
N ALA A 300 -25.57 -11.35 16.03
CA ALA A 300 -24.38 -11.84 16.71
C ALA A 300 -24.28 -11.31 18.15
N THR A 301 -23.74 -12.12 19.07
CA THR A 301 -23.50 -11.70 20.46
C THR A 301 -22.23 -12.32 21.02
N ALA A 302 -21.56 -11.61 21.94
CA ALA A 302 -20.44 -12.14 22.69
C ALA A 302 -20.96 -13.00 23.84
N PHE A 303 -20.40 -14.19 24.02
CA PHE A 303 -20.80 -15.16 25.03
C PHE A 303 -19.60 -15.56 25.88
N LEU A 304 -19.74 -15.50 27.21
CA LEU A 304 -18.76 -16.01 28.16
C LEU A 304 -19.28 -17.35 28.68
N ASN A 305 -18.56 -18.43 28.43
CA ASN A 305 -18.96 -19.73 28.94
C ASN A 305 -18.67 -19.86 30.46
N PRO A 306 -19.21 -20.87 31.16
CA PRO A 306 -18.97 -21.06 32.59
C PRO A 306 -17.50 -21.28 32.98
N SER A 307 -16.64 -21.71 32.03
CA SER A 307 -15.20 -21.86 32.26
C SER A 307 -14.42 -20.56 32.07
N GLY A 308 -15.10 -19.43 31.83
CA GLY A 308 -14.47 -18.12 31.64
C GLY A 308 -13.88 -17.87 30.25
N MET A 309 -14.19 -18.71 29.26
CA MET A 309 -13.72 -18.55 27.88
C MET A 309 -14.71 -17.73 27.05
N HIS A 310 -14.17 -16.79 26.27
CA HIS A 310 -14.92 -15.93 25.38
C HIS A 310 -15.24 -16.61 24.05
N HIS A 311 -16.46 -16.40 23.59
CA HIS A 311 -17.00 -16.91 22.35
C HIS A 311 -17.79 -15.82 21.62
N VAL A 312 -17.96 -16.00 20.31
CA VAL A 312 -18.92 -15.23 19.51
C VAL A 312 -19.98 -16.17 19.01
N VAL A 313 -21.25 -15.84 19.20
CA VAL A 313 -22.38 -16.63 18.73
C VAL A 313 -23.07 -15.88 17.61
N ALA A 314 -23.12 -16.49 16.43
CA ALA A 314 -23.79 -15.98 15.23
C ALA A 314 -25.06 -16.79 14.98
N MET A 315 -26.20 -16.11 14.82
CA MET A 315 -27.52 -16.73 14.75
C MET A 315 -28.28 -16.18 13.54
N GLY A 316 -28.80 -17.09 12.71
CA GLY A 316 -29.64 -16.72 11.58
C GLY A 316 -28.90 -15.97 10.47
N GLY A 317 -29.58 -15.02 9.84
CA GLY A 317 -29.09 -14.25 8.70
C GLY A 317 -29.56 -14.81 7.35
N TYR A 318 -29.04 -14.24 6.27
CA TYR A 318 -29.36 -14.58 4.88
C TYR A 318 -28.11 -15.00 4.13
N ASN A 319 -28.16 -16.15 3.44
CA ASN A 319 -27.00 -16.68 2.73
C ASN A 319 -27.00 -16.38 1.22
N GLY A 320 -27.72 -15.35 0.79
CA GLY A 320 -27.90 -15.05 -0.65
C GLY A 320 -28.98 -15.92 -1.34
N TYR A 321 -29.47 -16.98 -0.69
CA TYR A 321 -30.52 -17.85 -1.22
C TYR A 321 -31.71 -17.98 -0.27
N ARG A 322 -31.46 -18.30 1.00
CA ARG A 322 -32.48 -18.48 2.05
C ARG A 322 -32.08 -17.82 3.35
N ARG A 323 -33.09 -17.50 4.17
CA ARG A 323 -32.87 -17.15 5.57
C ARG A 323 -32.45 -18.41 6.32
N LEU A 324 -31.62 -18.24 7.34
CA LEU A 324 -31.03 -19.34 8.07
C LEU A 324 -31.74 -19.53 9.40
N GLN A 325 -32.00 -20.79 9.74
CA GLN A 325 -32.32 -21.22 11.10
C GLN A 325 -31.08 -21.74 11.85
N THR A 326 -29.93 -21.76 11.16
CA THR A 326 -28.67 -22.25 11.71
C THR A 326 -28.03 -21.20 12.60
N ALA A 327 -27.31 -21.66 13.62
CA ALA A 327 -26.46 -20.83 14.48
C ALA A 327 -25.07 -21.46 14.58
N GLU A 328 -24.05 -20.65 14.82
CA GLU A 328 -22.67 -21.07 14.94
C GLU A 328 -21.98 -20.34 16.11
N ILE A 329 -21.03 -20.99 16.75
CA ILE A 329 -20.24 -20.44 17.86
C ILE A 329 -18.75 -20.50 17.52
N LEU A 330 -18.07 -19.36 17.61
CA LEU A 330 -16.62 -19.25 17.49
C LEU A 330 -15.96 -19.59 18.81
N ASN A 331 -15.07 -20.58 18.79
CA ASN A 331 -14.04 -20.71 19.83
C ASN A 331 -12.86 -19.83 19.43
N ILE A 332 -12.62 -18.77 20.19
CA ILE A 332 -11.59 -17.77 19.90
C ILE A 332 -10.19 -18.38 20.03
N GLU A 333 -9.94 -19.20 21.06
CA GLU A 333 -8.64 -19.85 21.28
C GLU A 333 -8.27 -20.82 20.17
N LYS A 334 -9.25 -21.56 19.66
CA LYS A 334 -9.06 -22.52 18.56
C LYS A 334 -9.20 -21.89 17.18
N ASN A 335 -9.60 -20.61 17.11
CA ASN A 335 -9.97 -19.92 15.88
C ASN A 335 -10.84 -20.80 14.96
N HIS A 336 -11.90 -21.40 15.49
CA HIS A 336 -12.75 -22.32 14.74
C HIS A 336 -14.22 -22.15 15.11
N TRP A 337 -15.07 -22.16 14.08
CA TRP A 337 -16.51 -22.14 14.24
C TRP A 337 -17.04 -23.54 14.50
N PHE A 338 -18.09 -23.65 15.32
CA PHE A 338 -18.81 -24.89 15.56
C PHE A 338 -20.29 -24.66 15.32
N HIS A 339 -20.97 -25.62 14.71
CA HIS A 339 -22.42 -25.56 14.59
C HIS A 339 -23.09 -25.65 15.96
N LEU A 340 -24.09 -24.79 16.15
CA LEU A 340 -25.05 -24.90 17.24
C LEU A 340 -26.33 -25.59 16.71
N PRO A 341 -27.21 -26.06 17.62
CA PRO A 341 -28.52 -26.59 17.25
C PRO A 341 -29.31 -25.61 16.38
N PHE A 342 -30.22 -26.13 15.56
CA PHE A 342 -31.10 -25.29 14.74
C PHE A 342 -32.17 -24.60 15.59
N MET A 343 -32.38 -23.32 15.32
CA MET A 343 -33.52 -22.56 15.84
C MET A 343 -34.82 -23.09 15.26
N SER A 344 -35.95 -22.84 15.92
CA SER A 344 -37.26 -23.29 15.44
C SER A 344 -37.74 -22.56 14.19
N LYS A 345 -37.22 -21.35 13.93
CA LYS A 345 -37.55 -20.55 12.75
C LYS A 345 -36.30 -20.00 12.07
N GLN A 346 -36.36 -19.94 10.74
CA GLN A 346 -35.43 -19.13 9.97
C GLN A 346 -35.66 -17.64 10.22
N ARG A 347 -34.58 -16.87 10.39
CA ARG A 347 -34.69 -15.44 10.69
C ARG A 347 -33.44 -14.68 10.24
N SER A 348 -33.63 -13.51 9.63
CA SER A 348 -32.63 -12.46 9.44
C SER A 348 -33.06 -11.20 10.20
N ASP A 349 -32.20 -10.19 10.30
CA ASP A 349 -32.58 -8.87 10.85
C ASP A 349 -33.09 -8.93 12.30
N ALA A 350 -32.61 -9.94 13.06
CA ALA A 350 -33.00 -10.17 14.45
C ALA A 350 -32.05 -9.46 15.43
N GLY A 351 -32.51 -9.24 16.66
CA GLY A 351 -31.66 -8.84 17.78
C GLY A 351 -30.99 -10.04 18.44
N ALA A 352 -29.78 -9.87 18.97
CA ALA A 352 -29.06 -10.91 19.71
C ALA A 352 -28.50 -10.37 21.03
N VAL A 353 -28.63 -11.17 22.10
CA VAL A 353 -28.15 -10.82 23.44
C VAL A 353 -27.86 -12.09 24.25
N VAL A 354 -27.04 -11.99 25.29
CA VAL A 354 -26.93 -13.03 26.31
C VAL A 354 -27.82 -12.67 27.49
N LEU A 355 -28.82 -13.51 27.78
CA LEU A 355 -29.69 -13.37 28.95
C LEU A 355 -29.47 -14.54 29.89
N ALA A 356 -29.26 -14.27 31.18
CA ALA A 356 -28.99 -15.29 32.21
C ALA A 356 -27.90 -16.30 31.79
N GLY A 357 -26.84 -15.80 31.14
CA GLY A 357 -25.73 -16.64 30.67
C GLY A 357 -26.08 -17.53 29.47
N ARG A 358 -27.13 -17.23 28.72
CA ARG A 358 -27.56 -18.02 27.54
C ARG A 358 -27.72 -17.14 26.30
N PRO A 359 -27.15 -17.53 25.15
CA PRO A 359 -27.39 -16.86 23.88
C PRO A 359 -28.89 -16.83 23.55
N THR A 360 -29.38 -15.65 23.20
CA THR A 360 -30.80 -15.37 22.96
C THR A 360 -30.95 -14.54 21.70
N ILE A 361 -31.91 -14.93 20.85
CA ILE A 361 -32.29 -14.21 19.64
C ILE A 361 -33.72 -13.66 19.77
N ILE A 362 -33.92 -12.43 19.30
CA ILE A 362 -35.15 -11.66 19.50
C ILE A 362 -35.69 -11.20 18.15
N GLY A 363 -36.90 -11.61 17.82
CA GLY A 363 -37.61 -11.22 16.60
C GLY A 363 -36.88 -11.63 15.33
N GLY A 364 -36.90 -10.74 14.34
CA GLY A 364 -36.32 -10.95 13.01
C GLY A 364 -37.37 -11.16 11.92
N PHE A 365 -36.93 -11.56 10.74
CA PHE A 365 -37.76 -11.70 9.55
C PHE A 365 -37.43 -13.01 8.82
N ASP A 366 -38.44 -13.84 8.55
CA ASP A 366 -38.24 -15.11 7.82
C ASP A 366 -38.34 -14.98 6.28
N GLY A 367 -38.64 -13.78 5.77
CA GLY A 367 -38.97 -13.54 4.36
C GLY A 367 -40.45 -13.33 4.09
N ARG A 368 -41.34 -13.61 5.06
CA ARG A 368 -42.79 -13.43 4.98
C ARG A 368 -43.35 -12.67 6.18
N THR A 369 -42.91 -13.02 7.38
CA THR A 369 -43.42 -12.50 8.64
C THR A 369 -42.29 -11.93 9.49
N ILE A 370 -42.58 -10.82 10.17
CA ILE A 370 -41.71 -10.26 11.20
C ILE A 370 -42.04 -11.01 12.50
N HIS A 371 -41.04 -11.68 13.08
CA HIS A 371 -41.19 -12.41 14.31
C HIS A 371 -41.27 -11.45 15.49
N ASN A 372 -42.18 -11.76 16.41
CA ASN A 372 -42.34 -11.13 17.70
C ASN A 372 -42.03 -12.11 18.85
N ASP A 373 -41.23 -13.14 18.57
CA ASP A 373 -40.83 -14.14 19.55
C ASP A 373 -39.36 -14.00 19.97
N ILE A 374 -39.02 -14.64 21.08
CA ILE A 374 -37.67 -14.76 21.62
C ILE A 374 -37.34 -16.24 21.69
N GLU A 375 -36.21 -16.65 21.11
CA GLU A 375 -35.65 -17.99 21.29
C GLU A 375 -34.36 -17.91 22.11
N MET A 376 -34.19 -18.81 23.06
CA MET A 376 -33.00 -18.92 23.91
C MET A 376 -32.37 -20.30 23.74
N LEU A 377 -31.05 -20.34 23.64
CA LEU A 377 -30.29 -21.58 23.58
C LEU A 377 -30.12 -22.17 24.99
N ASP A 378 -30.46 -23.45 25.13
CA ASP A 378 -30.07 -24.26 26.28
C ASP A 378 -28.94 -25.22 25.89
N PHE A 379 -27.76 -25.01 26.49
CA PHE A 379 -26.62 -25.89 26.30
C PHE A 379 -26.82 -27.28 26.94
N ALA A 380 -27.65 -27.40 27.98
CA ALA A 380 -27.90 -28.69 28.63
C ALA A 380 -28.74 -29.61 27.75
N SER A 381 -29.78 -29.07 27.11
CA SER A 381 -30.65 -29.83 26.20
C SER A 381 -30.19 -29.79 24.74
N GLN A 382 -29.17 -28.98 24.41
CA GLN A 382 -28.70 -28.75 23.03
C GLN A 382 -29.86 -28.36 22.10
N SER A 383 -30.70 -27.42 22.56
CA SER A 383 -31.87 -26.98 21.79
C SER A 383 -32.22 -25.53 22.07
N TRP A 384 -32.93 -24.91 21.13
CA TRP A 384 -33.55 -23.61 21.31
C TRP A 384 -34.96 -23.80 21.88
N PHE A 385 -35.35 -22.95 22.82
CA PHE A 385 -36.73 -22.90 23.32
C PHE A 385 -37.27 -21.48 23.25
N VAL A 386 -38.58 -21.37 23.01
CA VAL A 386 -39.26 -20.09 22.90
C VAL A 386 -39.50 -19.54 24.30
N LEU A 387 -38.86 -18.41 24.63
CA LEU A 387 -39.00 -17.72 25.90
C LEU A 387 -40.28 -16.87 25.96
N CYS A 388 -40.63 -16.25 24.84
CA CYS A 388 -41.84 -15.44 24.68
C CYS A 388 -42.26 -15.48 23.21
N SER A 389 -43.56 -15.57 22.92
CA SER A 389 -44.09 -15.65 21.55
C SER A 389 -44.94 -14.44 21.15
N ASN A 390 -44.99 -13.38 21.98
CA ASN A 390 -45.88 -12.24 21.73
C ASN A 390 -45.31 -10.92 22.26
N LEU A 391 -44.15 -10.53 21.76
CA LEU A 391 -43.58 -9.20 22.01
C LEU A 391 -44.44 -8.14 21.35
N ASN A 392 -44.87 -7.14 22.12
CA ASN A 392 -45.56 -5.97 21.60
C ASN A 392 -44.53 -4.98 21.02
N MET A 393 -43.92 -5.34 19.89
CA MET A 393 -42.94 -4.51 19.20
C MET A 393 -43.66 -3.39 18.45
N LYS A 394 -43.67 -2.16 19.00
CA LYS A 394 -44.11 -0.98 18.26
C LYS A 394 -43.07 -0.69 17.18
N LEU A 395 -43.47 -0.80 15.91
CA LEU A 395 -42.61 -0.42 14.77
C LEU A 395 -42.08 1.01 14.98
N PRO A 396 -40.77 1.25 14.80
CA PRO A 396 -40.27 2.62 14.69
C PRO A 396 -40.98 3.27 13.51
N ARG A 397 -41.62 4.43 13.72
CA ARG A 397 -42.05 5.27 12.59
C ARG A 397 -40.77 5.71 11.89
N LEU A 398 -40.54 5.18 10.69
CA LEU A 398 -39.50 5.65 9.78
C LEU A 398 -39.77 7.14 9.51
N PHE A 399 -38.83 8.00 9.91
CA PHE A 399 -38.79 9.42 9.53
C PHE A 399 -37.78 9.62 8.42
#